data_AF-A0A3P7PEH1-F1
#
_entry.id   AF-A0A3P7PEH1-F1
#
_cell.length_a   1.000
_cell.length_b   1.000
_cell.length_c   1.000
_cell.angle_alpha   90.00
_cell.angle_beta   90.00
_cell.angle_gamma   90.00
#
_symmetry.space_group_name_H-M   'P 1'
#
loop_
_entity.id
_entity.type
_entity.pdbx_description
1 polymer ?
#
loop_
_entity_poly.entity_id
_entity_poly.type
_entity_poly.pdbx_seq_one_letter_code
_entity_poly.pdbx_strand_id
1 'polypeptide(L)'
;MAKKKRYKGHYCKICSEIKANEKFSGKGHINHICKECSSLSVEKRSELVRMRKIMNIECSGFYLSKKDRDNLKKYNKNKKYSEEVREYASRVLDEAQERYEEMQEAMRADEEFYEEDLLDEDFSEEDIYLE
;
A
#
# COMPACT_ATOMS: atom_id res chain seq x y z
N MET A 1 17.77 35.23 7.51
CA MET A 1 17.72 33.77 7.29
C MET A 1 16.82 33.14 8.34
N ALA A 2 15.67 32.57 7.96
CA ALA A 2 14.77 31.94 8.91
C ALA A 2 15.40 30.67 9.51
N LYS A 3 15.52 30.60 10.85
CA LYS A 3 16.05 29.41 11.52
C LYS A 3 15.11 28.22 11.25
N LYS A 4 15.63 27.17 10.60
CA LYS A 4 14.90 25.91 10.37
C LYS A 4 14.43 25.36 11.73
N LYS A 5 13.12 25.29 11.94
CA LYS A 5 12.51 24.75 13.17
C LYS A 5 12.93 23.28 13.29
N ARG A 6 13.82 22.96 14.23
CA ARG A 6 14.22 21.57 14.47
C ARG A 6 13.07 20.88 15.19
N TYR A 7 12.48 19.86 14.57
CA TYR A 7 11.52 18.99 15.22
C TYR A 7 12.19 18.35 16.43
N LYS A 8 11.62 18.59 17.62
CA LYS A 8 12.09 18.00 18.87
C LYS A 8 11.31 16.70 19.08
N GLY A 9 11.89 15.57 18.76
CA GLY A 9 11.26 14.27 18.96
C GLY A 9 12.01 13.11 18.32
N HIS A 10 11.63 11.89 18.69
CA HIS A 10 12.12 10.65 18.11
C HIS A 10 10.97 9.87 17.46
N TYR A 11 11.28 9.20 16.36
CA TYR A 11 10.36 8.28 15.70
C TYR A 11 10.32 6.93 16.43
N CYS A 12 9.12 6.42 16.68
CA CYS A 12 8.90 5.09 17.22
C CYS A 12 8.65 4.08 16.09
N LYS A 13 9.41 2.99 16.00
CA LYS A 13 9.25 1.97 14.94
C LYS A 13 8.03 1.06 15.10
N ILE A 14 7.40 1.03 16.27
CA ILE A 14 6.22 0.20 16.54
C ILE A 14 4.95 0.97 16.22
N CYS A 15 4.78 2.16 16.82
CA CYS A 15 3.62 3.00 16.59
C CYS A 15 3.80 4.03 15.46
N SER A 16 4.95 4.08 14.79
CA SER A 16 5.25 4.96 13.64
C SER A 16 4.90 6.44 13.82
N GLU A 17 4.86 6.89 15.07
CA GLU A 17 4.63 8.27 15.44
C GLU A 17 5.96 8.92 15.85
N ILE A 18 6.09 10.20 15.54
CA ILE A 18 7.12 11.06 16.14
C ILE A 18 6.60 11.47 17.52
N LYS A 19 7.30 11.08 18.58
CA LYS A 19 6.96 11.44 19.96
C LYS A 19 8.06 12.30 20.58
N ALA A 20 7.68 13.09 21.59
CA ALA A 20 8.64 13.91 22.34
C ALA A 20 9.70 13.04 23.03
N ASN A 21 10.91 13.59 23.26
CA ASN A 21 12.04 12.86 23.83
C ASN A 21 11.71 12.19 25.18
N GLU A 22 10.87 12.82 26.01
CA GLU A 22 10.44 12.32 27.32
C GLU A 22 9.61 11.03 27.25
N LYS A 23 9.02 10.74 26.08
CA LYS A 23 8.27 9.50 25.79
C LYS A 23 9.19 8.33 25.42
N PHE A 24 10.50 8.54 25.40
CA PHE A 24 11.51 7.50 25.24
C PHE A 24 12.34 7.41 26.53
N SER A 25 12.85 6.22 26.83
CA SER A 25 13.76 6.02 27.98
C SER A 25 14.64 4.79 27.81
N GLY A 26 15.87 4.87 28.31
CA GLY A 26 16.80 3.75 28.44
C GLY A 26 16.96 2.95 27.15
N LYS A 27 16.83 1.62 27.24
CA LYS A 27 16.97 0.68 26.12
C LYS A 27 15.94 0.90 25.00
N GLY A 28 14.75 1.40 25.33
CA GLY A 28 13.71 1.71 24.33
C GLY A 28 14.11 2.87 23.43
N HIS A 29 14.78 3.88 23.98
CA HIS A 29 15.25 5.05 23.23
C HIS A 29 16.26 4.67 22.14
N ILE A 30 17.26 3.87 22.48
CA ILE A 30 18.29 3.36 21.54
C ILE A 30 17.63 2.56 20.41
N ASN A 31 16.57 1.80 20.72
CA ASN A 31 15.89 0.94 19.76
C ASN A 31 14.78 1.63 18.97
N HIS A 32 14.59 2.94 19.15
CA HIS A 32 13.47 3.71 18.56
C HIS A 32 12.10 3.15 18.96
N ILE A 33 11.91 2.82 20.24
CA ILE A 33 10.65 2.32 20.82
C ILE A 33 10.23 3.25 21.96
N CYS A 34 9.05 3.86 21.85
CA CYS A 34 8.52 4.72 22.92
C CYS A 34 8.14 3.88 24.16
N LYS A 35 8.00 4.54 25.31
CA LYS A 35 7.63 3.92 26.59
C LYS A 35 6.35 3.09 26.49
N GLU A 36 5.31 3.64 25.85
CA GLU A 36 4.02 2.97 25.65
C GLU A 36 4.17 1.68 24.85
N CYS A 37 4.96 1.70 23.77
CA CYS A 37 5.23 0.49 23.00
C CYS A 37 6.17 -0.48 23.74
N SER A 38 7.08 0.03 24.57
CA SER A 38 8.00 -0.78 25.35
C SER A 38 7.30 -1.52 26.50
N SER A 39 6.19 -1.00 27.02
CA SER A 39 5.37 -1.67 28.04
C SER A 39 4.44 -2.75 27.48
N LEU A 40 4.26 -2.81 26.16
CA LEU A 40 3.46 -3.85 25.52
C LEU A 40 4.18 -5.20 25.49
N SER A 41 3.40 -6.28 25.56
CA SER A 41 3.90 -7.63 25.34
C SER A 41 4.54 -7.78 23.95
N VAL A 42 5.40 -8.80 23.81
CA VAL A 42 6.10 -9.05 22.54
C VAL A 42 5.09 -9.42 21.45
N GLU A 43 4.03 -10.13 21.83
CA GLU A 43 2.92 -10.54 20.97
C GLU A 43 2.18 -9.32 20.44
N LYS A 44 1.77 -8.40 21.32
CA LYS A 44 1.02 -7.21 20.92
C LYS A 44 1.87 -6.26 20.07
N ARG A 45 3.15 -6.10 20.41
CA ARG A 45 4.10 -5.36 19.55
C ARG A 45 4.22 -5.98 18.17
N SER A 46 4.34 -7.30 18.10
CA SER A 46 4.47 -8.01 16.82
C SER A 46 3.22 -7.89 15.97
N GLU A 47 2.05 -7.89 16.59
CA GLU A 47 0.76 -7.63 15.94
C GLU A 47 0.68 -6.22 15.36
N LEU A 48 0.98 -5.18 16.17
CA LEU A 48 0.99 -3.79 15.71
C LEU A 48 1.94 -3.57 14.53
N VAL A 49 3.12 -4.21 14.57
CA VAL A 49 4.09 -4.15 13.46
C VAL A 49 3.53 -4.81 12.21
N ARG A 50 2.75 -5.90 12.31
CA ARG A 50 2.11 -6.54 11.15
C ARG A 50 0.98 -5.68 10.58
N MET A 51 0.10 -5.18 11.44
CA MET A 51 -0.99 -4.27 11.04
C MET A 51 -0.44 -3.08 10.28
N ARG A 52 0.63 -2.46 10.79
CA ARG A 52 1.25 -1.33 10.11
C ARG A 52 1.95 -1.71 8.80
N LYS A 53 2.52 -2.91 8.69
CA LYS A 53 3.05 -3.38 7.40
C LYS A 53 1.95 -3.50 6.36
N ILE A 54 0.78 -4.05 6.74
CA ILE A 54 -0.38 -4.14 5.85
C ILE A 54 -0.85 -2.75 5.44
N MET A 55 -0.97 -1.82 6.41
CA MET A 55 -1.33 -0.42 6.14
C MET A 55 -0.35 0.28 5.19
N ASN A 56 0.96 0.08 5.38
CA ASN A 56 1.95 0.66 4.48
C ASN A 56 1.86 0.07 3.07
N ILE A 57 1.51 -1.22 2.93
CA ILE A 57 1.28 -1.86 1.64
C ILE A 57 0.04 -1.26 0.96
N GLU A 58 -1.06 -1.11 1.68
CA GLU A 58 -2.30 -0.47 1.21
C GLU A 58 -2.03 0.97 0.73
N CYS A 59 -1.20 1.74 1.46
CA CYS A 59 -0.84 3.10 1.08
C CYS A 59 0.30 3.21 0.04
N SER A 60 0.94 2.11 -0.36
CA SER A 60 2.16 2.12 -1.18
C SER A 60 1.93 2.52 -2.65
N GLY A 61 0.68 2.65 -3.08
CA GLY A 61 0.32 3.08 -4.43
C GLY A 61 -0.64 2.11 -5.12
N PHE A 62 -0.86 2.35 -6.42
CA PHE A 62 -1.90 1.66 -7.20
C PHE A 62 -1.64 0.16 -7.35
N TYR A 63 -0.37 -0.24 -7.44
CA TYR A 63 0.05 -1.62 -7.70
C TYR A 63 0.75 -2.25 -6.49
N LEU A 64 0.33 -3.48 -6.15
CA LEU A 64 1.04 -4.31 -5.20
C LEU A 64 2.26 -4.98 -5.84
N SER A 65 3.41 -4.92 -5.17
CA SER A 65 4.56 -5.75 -5.54
C SER A 65 4.25 -7.23 -5.34
N LYS A 66 4.92 -8.12 -6.08
CA LYS A 66 4.84 -9.58 -5.87
C LYS A 66 5.13 -9.95 -4.41
N LYS A 67 6.15 -9.32 -3.81
CA LYS A 67 6.53 -9.53 -2.42
C LYS A 67 5.43 -9.12 -1.44
N ASP A 68 4.73 -8.04 -1.74
CA ASP A 68 3.65 -7.53 -0.87
C ASP A 68 2.43 -8.44 -0.96
N ARG A 69 2.07 -8.88 -2.16
CA ARG A 69 1.02 -9.92 -2.34
C ARG A 69 1.36 -11.20 -1.58
N ASP A 70 2.60 -11.67 -1.65
CA ASP A 70 3.02 -12.88 -0.94
C ASP A 70 2.95 -12.71 0.58
N ASN A 71 3.33 -11.52 1.10
CA ASN A 71 3.21 -11.19 2.51
C ASN A 71 1.73 -11.15 2.96
N LEU A 72 0.86 -10.50 2.20
CA LEU A 72 -0.57 -10.44 2.50
C LEU A 72 -1.22 -11.83 2.47
N LYS A 73 -0.94 -12.64 1.45
CA LYS A 73 -1.42 -14.03 1.36
C LYS A 73 -0.94 -14.88 2.53
N LYS A 74 0.31 -14.67 2.98
CA LYS A 74 0.85 -15.33 4.18
C LYS A 74 0.11 -14.91 5.44
N TYR A 75 -0.22 -13.63 5.60
CA TYR A 75 -0.98 -13.14 6.74
C TYR A 75 -2.41 -13.70 6.76
N ASN A 76 -3.11 -13.67 5.62
CA ASN A 76 -4.49 -14.17 5.50
C ASN A 76 -4.60 -15.69 5.83
N LYS A 77 -3.72 -16.52 5.24
CA LYS A 77 -3.83 -17.99 5.33
C LYS A 77 -3.41 -18.60 6.67
N ASN A 78 -2.57 -17.92 7.45
CA ASN A 78 -1.97 -18.51 8.64
C ASN A 78 -2.75 -18.14 9.91
N LYS A 79 -3.41 -19.13 10.52
CA LYS A 79 -4.19 -19.01 11.77
C LYS A 79 -3.38 -18.60 13.00
N LYS A 80 -2.04 -18.56 12.91
CA LYS A 80 -1.17 -18.00 13.96
C LYS A 80 -1.34 -16.48 14.12
N TYR A 81 -1.80 -15.79 13.09
CA TYR A 81 -2.06 -14.35 13.14
C TYR A 81 -3.45 -14.08 13.71
N SER A 82 -3.62 -12.92 14.36
CA SER A 82 -4.92 -12.51 14.90
C SER A 82 -5.93 -12.30 13.78
N GLU A 83 -7.22 -12.36 14.13
CA GLU A 83 -8.30 -12.16 13.17
C GLU A 83 -8.20 -10.80 12.49
N GLU A 84 -7.96 -9.74 13.26
CA GLU A 84 -7.75 -8.37 12.75
C GLU A 84 -6.69 -8.30 11.65
N VAL A 85 -5.55 -9.00 11.83
CA VAL A 85 -4.46 -9.03 10.84
C VAL A 85 -4.86 -9.81 9.59
N ARG A 86 -5.62 -10.90 9.75
CA ARG A 86 -6.06 -11.76 8.66
C ARG A 86 -7.11 -11.08 7.80
N GLU A 87 -8.13 -10.51 8.43
CA GLU A 87 -9.22 -9.77 7.78
C GLU A 87 -8.66 -8.56 7.03
N TYR A 88 -7.78 -7.79 7.67
CA TYR A 88 -7.16 -6.64 7.01
C TYR A 88 -6.32 -7.07 5.79
N ALA A 89 -5.53 -8.14 5.92
CA ALA A 89 -4.77 -8.66 4.79
C ALA A 89 -5.67 -9.16 3.64
N SER A 90 -6.84 -9.74 3.96
CA SER A 90 -7.82 -10.14 2.94
C SER A 90 -8.38 -8.93 2.22
N ARG A 91 -8.90 -7.95 2.98
CA ARG A 91 -9.48 -6.73 2.41
C ARG A 91 -8.52 -6.02 1.46
N VAL A 92 -7.25 -5.87 1.84
CA VAL A 92 -6.25 -5.23 0.98
C VAL A 92 -5.94 -6.04 -0.28
N LEU A 93 -6.04 -7.37 -0.24
CA LEU A 93 -5.89 -8.22 -1.42
C LEU A 93 -7.08 -8.09 -2.36
N ASP A 94 -8.29 -8.08 -1.81
CA ASP A 94 -9.54 -8.00 -2.56
C ASP A 94 -9.64 -6.65 -3.28
N GLU A 95 -9.44 -5.53 -2.55
CA GLU A 95 -9.41 -4.19 -3.13
C GLU A 95 -8.31 -4.02 -4.19
N ALA A 96 -7.16 -4.68 -4.01
CA ALA A 96 -6.09 -4.64 -5.01
C ALA A 96 -6.41 -5.45 -6.26
N GLN A 97 -7.23 -6.48 -6.13
CA GLN A 97 -7.71 -7.27 -7.27
C GLN A 97 -8.78 -6.50 -8.04
N GLU A 98 -9.75 -5.90 -7.36
CA GLU A 98 -10.78 -5.04 -7.97
C GLU A 98 -10.15 -3.91 -8.78
N ARG A 99 -9.18 -3.17 -8.21
CA ARG A 99 -8.45 -2.12 -8.95
C ARG A 99 -7.72 -2.63 -10.19
N TYR A 100 -7.22 -3.86 -10.15
CA TYR A 100 -6.55 -4.46 -11.31
C TYR A 100 -7.56 -4.81 -12.41
N GLU A 101 -8.72 -5.35 -12.03
CA GLU A 101 -9.81 -5.69 -12.94
C GLU A 101 -10.41 -4.43 -13.58
N GLU A 102 -10.67 -3.38 -12.80
CA GLU A 102 -11.12 -2.07 -13.30
C GLU A 102 -10.14 -1.48 -14.32
N MET A 103 -8.84 -1.54 -14.02
CA MET A 103 -7.82 -1.06 -14.94
C MET A 103 -7.77 -1.88 -16.24
N GLN A 104 -7.94 -3.20 -16.15
CA GLN A 104 -8.00 -4.08 -17.33
C GLN A 104 -9.25 -3.84 -18.17
N GLU A 105 -10.37 -3.53 -17.54
CA GLU A 105 -11.61 -3.16 -18.23
C GLU A 105 -11.45 -1.82 -18.95
N ALA A 106 -10.92 -0.80 -18.28
CA ALA A 106 -10.65 0.50 -18.89
C ALA A 106 -9.70 0.39 -20.09
N MET A 107 -8.66 -0.45 -19.98
CA MET A 107 -7.74 -0.68 -21.09
C MET A 107 -8.41 -1.38 -22.28
N ARG A 108 -9.32 -2.34 -22.03
CA ARG A 108 -10.10 -2.99 -23.08
C ARG A 108 -11.10 -2.04 -23.74
N ALA A 109 -11.77 -1.21 -22.95
CA ALA A 109 -12.71 -0.21 -23.46
C ALA A 109 -12.00 0.86 -24.31
N ASP A 110 -10.82 1.31 -23.89
CA ASP A 110 -9.99 2.22 -24.70
C ASP A 110 -9.57 1.55 -26.02
N GLU A 111 -9.15 0.28 -26.00
CA GLU A 111 -8.79 -0.48 -27.22
C GLU A 111 -9.99 -0.66 -28.16
N GLU A 112 -11.17 -0.99 -27.63
CA GLU A 112 -12.42 -1.07 -28.38
C GLU A 112 -12.80 0.27 -29.02
N PHE A 113 -12.60 1.39 -28.31
CA PHE A 113 -12.83 2.73 -28.85
C PHE A 113 -11.95 3.05 -30.07
N TYR A 114 -10.66 2.71 -30.03
CA TYR A 114 -9.79 2.91 -31.19
C TYR A 114 -10.13 1.97 -32.35
N GLU A 115 -10.57 0.75 -32.07
CA GLU A 115 -10.99 -0.21 -33.10
C GLU A 115 -12.31 0.24 -33.77
N GLU A 116 -13.23 0.83 -33.03
CA GLU A 116 -14.47 1.44 -33.55
C GLU A 116 -14.17 2.68 -34.43
N ASP A 117 -13.36 3.62 -33.96
CA ASP A 117 -12.96 4.81 -34.72
C ASP A 117 -12.20 4.46 -36.03
N LEU A 118 -11.43 3.36 -36.04
CA LEU A 118 -10.70 2.86 -37.23
C LEU A 118 -11.62 2.17 -38.25
N LEU A 119 -12.79 1.68 -37.83
CA LEU A 119 -13.78 1.06 -38.72
C LEU A 119 -14.67 2.10 -39.42
N ASP A 120 -14.82 3.30 -38.82
CA ASP A 120 -15.55 4.42 -39.43
C ASP A 120 -14.69 5.22 -40.45
N GLU A 121 -13.35 5.11 -40.38
CA GLU A 121 -12.46 5.51 -41.48
C GLU A 121 -12.43 4.43 -42.57
N ASP A 122 -13.58 4.22 -43.22
CA ASP A 122 -13.66 3.55 -44.53
C ASP A 122 -12.92 4.46 -45.52
N PHE A 123 -11.59 4.29 -45.61
CA PHE A 123 -10.79 4.81 -46.72
C PHE A 123 -11.32 4.12 -47.97
N SER A 124 -12.35 4.70 -48.61
CA SER A 124 -12.81 4.26 -49.91
C SER A 124 -11.60 4.21 -50.84
N GLU A 125 -11.32 3.05 -51.42
CA GLU A 125 -10.20 2.83 -52.38
C GLU A 125 -10.23 3.78 -53.59
N GLU A 126 -11.23 4.63 -53.73
CA GLU A 126 -11.42 5.60 -54.82
C GLU A 126 -10.63 6.91 -54.69
N ASP A 127 -10.03 7.23 -53.53
CA ASP A 127 -9.24 8.47 -53.37
C ASP A 127 -7.75 8.32 -53.78
N ILE A 128 -7.32 7.13 -54.23
CA ILE A 128 -5.92 6.86 -54.63
C ILE A 128 -5.69 7.08 -56.15
N TYR A 129 -6.75 7.27 -56.95
CA TYR A 129 -6.65 7.64 -58.36
C TYR A 129 -7.43 8.92 -58.68
N LEU A 130 -6.93 10.07 -58.20
CA LEU A 130 -7.25 11.36 -58.80
C LEU A 130 -6.05 11.84 -59.62
N GLU A 131 -6.25 11.79 -60.94
CA GLU A 131 -5.42 12.30 -62.02
C GLU A 131 -5.34 13.84 -62.01
#